data_AF-A0A850RFT7-F1
#
_entry.id   AF-A0A850RFT7-F1
#
_cell.length_a   1.000
_cell.length_b   1.000
_cell.length_c   1.000
_cell.angle_alpha   90.00
_cell.angle_beta   90.00
_cell.angle_gamma   90.00
#
_symmetry.space_group_name_H-M   'P 1'
#
loop_
_entity.id
_entity.type
_entity.pdbx_description
1 polymer ?
#
loop_
_entity_poly.entity_id
_entity_poly.type
_entity_poly.pdbx_seq_one_letter_code
_entity_poly.pdbx_strand_id
1 'polypeptide(L)'
;MCNTCGCNITSGNEHLIQGDGRHAQTADGKAAVAVLQGLLSENDHQAAHNREHLDHHGVLALNLMSSPGAGKTSLLEATIEALGQELRIAVIEGDLETENDAERIRAKGVPAIQIATGSACHLDAHLIHEALHRLDLDGIDLLFIENVGNLVCPASFDLGQHRNVILISVPEGDDKPAKYPVMFRSADLVLCSKSDLRPLMPEFDPERAERHLRALASTAPFESVSARSHADLEPWLHWLRDELQAQRTRLELGRTIRPSHRHDGEHSSGLTGTAAPGHHHHHHHHEPSPTHG
;
A
#
# COMPACT_ATOMS: atom_id res chain seq x y z
N MET A 1 14.48 1.78 1.80
CA MET A 1 15.06 3.14 1.96
C MET A 1 14.62 3.85 3.27
N CYS A 2 14.24 3.11 4.32
CA CYS A 2 13.82 3.67 5.62
C CYS A 2 14.82 3.40 6.76
N ASN A 3 16.03 2.92 6.44
CA ASN A 3 16.95 2.33 7.44
C ASN A 3 17.69 3.35 8.34
N THR A 4 17.42 4.64 8.17
CA THR A 4 18.20 5.72 8.81
C THR A 4 17.41 7.00 9.13
N CYS A 5 16.16 7.12 8.68
CA CYS A 5 15.41 8.39 8.74
C CYS A 5 14.67 8.60 10.07
N GLY A 6 14.59 7.58 10.94
CA GLY A 6 13.86 7.67 12.23
C GLY A 6 12.34 7.62 12.09
N CYS A 7 11.80 7.71 10.87
CA CYS A 7 10.35 7.67 10.60
C CYS A 7 9.67 6.34 10.90
N ASN A 8 10.40 5.25 11.19
CA ASN A 8 9.82 3.93 11.48
C ASN A 8 9.18 3.86 12.88
N ILE A 9 9.40 4.88 13.70
CA ILE A 9 8.78 4.98 15.02
C ILE A 9 7.53 5.83 14.86
N THR A 10 6.38 5.23 15.14
CA THR A 10 5.08 5.90 15.21
C THR A 10 4.59 5.86 16.66
N SER A 11 3.54 6.61 16.97
CA SER A 11 2.87 6.49 18.29
C SER A 11 2.33 5.08 18.56
N GLY A 12 2.00 4.31 17.52
CA GLY A 12 1.50 2.94 17.66
C GLY A 12 2.58 1.92 18.06
N ASN A 13 3.85 2.16 17.69
CA ASN A 13 4.93 1.19 17.90
C ASN A 13 6.06 1.69 18.83
N GLU A 14 5.97 2.93 19.33
CA GLU A 14 6.96 3.54 20.24
C GLU A 14 7.21 2.69 21.51
N HIS A 15 6.18 2.02 22.01
CA HIS A 15 6.25 1.13 23.17
C HIS A 15 7.21 -0.05 22.98
N LEU A 16 7.55 -0.44 21.74
CA LEU A 16 8.47 -1.54 21.46
C LEU A 16 9.93 -1.18 21.74
N ILE A 17 10.27 0.12 21.80
CA ILE A 17 11.64 0.63 21.93
C ILE A 17 11.86 1.48 23.18
N GLN A 18 10.83 1.76 23.97
CA GLN A 18 10.93 2.49 25.23
C GLN A 18 10.78 1.57 26.45
N GLY A 19 11.38 1.94 27.58
CA GLY A 19 11.26 1.21 28.85
C GLY A 19 11.79 -0.23 28.76
N ASP A 20 10.95 -1.20 29.15
CA ASP A 20 11.21 -2.65 29.04
C ASP A 20 10.80 -3.23 27.67
N GLY A 21 10.57 -2.37 26.66
CA GLY A 21 10.17 -2.77 25.31
C GLY A 21 11.16 -3.76 24.66
N ARG A 22 10.63 -4.64 23.82
CA ARG A 22 11.37 -5.76 23.18
C ARG A 22 12.64 -5.34 22.44
N HIS A 23 12.73 -4.07 22.04
CA HIS A 23 13.83 -3.48 21.28
C HIS A 23 14.50 -2.28 22.00
N ALA A 24 14.28 -2.09 23.31
CA ALA A 24 14.76 -0.91 24.06
C ALA A 24 16.28 -0.87 24.34
N GLN A 25 16.99 -1.99 24.22
CA GLN A 25 18.42 -2.09 24.57
C GLN A 25 19.32 -2.23 23.35
N THR A 26 19.67 -1.14 22.67
CA THR A 26 20.64 -1.20 21.57
C THR A 26 21.55 0.02 21.49
N ALA A 27 22.85 -0.17 21.71
CA ALA A 27 23.84 0.90 21.89
C ALA A 27 24.66 1.28 20.63
N ASP A 28 24.47 0.65 19.46
CA ASP A 28 25.33 0.85 18.28
C ASP A 28 24.60 0.82 16.92
N GLY A 29 25.20 1.36 15.86
CA GLY A 29 24.61 1.46 14.51
C GLY A 29 24.27 0.14 13.80
N LYS A 30 24.92 -0.99 14.16
CA LYS A 30 24.47 -2.35 13.73
C LYS A 30 23.17 -2.75 14.41
N ALA A 31 22.98 -2.26 15.63
CA ALA A 31 21.81 -2.54 16.42
C ALA A 31 20.61 -1.69 15.96
N ALA A 32 20.83 -0.50 15.36
CA ALA A 32 19.77 0.26 14.69
C ALA A 32 19.11 -0.54 13.55
N VAL A 33 19.89 -1.20 12.68
CA VAL A 33 19.32 -2.05 11.61
C VAL A 33 18.53 -3.22 12.19
N ALA A 34 19.03 -3.86 13.26
CA ALA A 34 18.35 -4.95 13.93
C ALA A 34 17.03 -4.50 14.61
N VAL A 35 17.02 -3.31 15.21
CA VAL A 35 15.79 -2.70 15.77
C VAL A 35 14.78 -2.42 14.67
N LEU A 36 15.21 -1.86 13.53
CA LEU A 36 14.31 -1.57 12.42
C LEU A 36 13.72 -2.84 11.80
N GLN A 37 14.53 -3.89 11.65
CA GLN A 37 14.03 -5.20 11.22
C GLN A 37 13.05 -5.79 12.25
N GLY A 38 13.32 -5.62 13.54
CA GLY A 38 12.42 -6.00 14.62
C GLY A 38 11.08 -5.28 14.55
N LEU A 39 11.10 -3.95 14.37
CA LEU A 39 9.89 -3.13 14.22
C LEU A 39 9.07 -3.52 12.98
N LEU A 40 9.71 -3.75 11.83
CA LEU A 40 9.01 -4.22 10.64
C LEU A 40 8.42 -5.62 10.82
N SER A 41 9.15 -6.53 11.49
CA SER A 41 8.64 -7.86 11.80
C SER A 41 7.44 -7.82 12.76
N GLU A 42 7.45 -6.92 13.75
CA GLU A 42 6.32 -6.76 14.67
C GLU A 42 5.13 -6.10 13.95
N ASN A 43 5.38 -5.14 13.06
CA ASN A 43 4.36 -4.62 12.17
C ASN A 43 3.71 -5.72 11.33
N ASP A 44 4.50 -6.58 10.69
CA ASP A 44 3.98 -7.66 9.85
C ASP A 44 3.18 -8.69 10.66
N HIS A 45 3.59 -8.96 11.90
CA HIS A 45 2.83 -9.77 12.85
C HIS A 45 1.48 -9.12 13.18
N GLN A 46 1.48 -7.83 13.53
CA GLN A 46 0.26 -7.09 13.84
C GLN A 46 -0.68 -6.97 12.62
N ALA A 47 -0.12 -6.80 11.42
CA ALA A 47 -0.86 -6.76 10.16
C ALA A 47 -1.57 -8.09 9.88
N ALA A 48 -0.94 -9.22 10.21
CA ALA A 48 -1.57 -10.54 10.10
C ALA A 48 -2.80 -10.64 11.03
N HIS A 49 -2.70 -10.17 12.28
CA HIS A 49 -3.84 -10.13 13.21
C HIS A 49 -4.97 -9.23 12.72
N ASN A 50 -4.65 -8.04 12.21
CA ASN A 50 -5.65 -7.12 11.65
C ASN A 50 -6.41 -7.78 10.49
N ARG A 51 -5.69 -8.49 9.62
CA ARG A 51 -6.27 -9.19 8.48
C ARG A 51 -7.18 -10.33 8.91
N GLU A 52 -6.75 -11.14 9.88
CA GLU A 52 -7.59 -12.20 10.45
C GLU A 52 -8.88 -11.64 11.06
N HIS A 53 -8.79 -10.48 11.73
CA HIS A 53 -9.95 -9.78 12.26
C HIS A 53 -10.90 -9.32 11.13
N LEU A 54 -10.37 -8.71 10.07
CA LEU A 54 -11.17 -8.29 8.92
C LEU A 54 -11.82 -9.48 8.18
N ASP A 55 -11.07 -10.57 7.97
CA ASP A 55 -11.57 -11.79 7.36
C ASP A 55 -12.70 -12.41 8.20
N HIS A 56 -12.59 -12.39 9.53
CA HIS A 56 -13.64 -12.87 10.43
C HIS A 56 -14.96 -12.13 10.25
N HIS A 57 -14.91 -10.80 10.04
CA HIS A 57 -16.10 -9.98 9.79
C HIS A 57 -16.52 -9.95 8.32
N GLY A 58 -15.80 -10.61 7.41
CA GLY A 58 -16.11 -10.62 5.98
C GLY A 58 -15.81 -9.31 5.26
N VAL A 59 -14.99 -8.44 5.84
CA VAL A 59 -14.72 -7.08 5.34
C VAL A 59 -13.60 -7.09 4.31
N LEU A 60 -13.83 -6.52 3.12
CA LEU A 60 -12.74 -6.22 2.19
C LEU A 60 -12.12 -4.86 2.52
N ALA A 61 -10.95 -4.89 3.16
CA ALA A 61 -10.11 -3.71 3.40
C ALA A 61 -9.18 -3.33 2.23
N LEU A 62 -9.13 -2.05 1.87
CA LEU A 62 -8.28 -1.48 0.82
C LEU A 62 -7.45 -0.31 1.35
N ASN A 63 -6.14 -0.30 1.07
CA ASN A 63 -5.24 0.82 1.41
C ASN A 63 -5.06 1.73 0.19
N LEU A 64 -5.49 2.99 0.31
CA LEU A 64 -5.33 4.02 -0.70
C LEU A 64 -4.04 4.81 -0.44
N MET A 65 -3.09 4.74 -1.38
CA MET A 65 -1.80 5.42 -1.28
C MET A 65 -1.59 6.36 -2.47
N SER A 66 -0.99 7.53 -2.23
CA SER A 66 -0.78 8.53 -3.28
C SER A 66 0.20 9.62 -2.85
N SER A 67 0.58 10.51 -3.76
CA SER A 67 1.11 11.83 -3.35
C SER A 67 0.04 12.67 -2.63
N PRO A 68 0.41 13.70 -1.87
CA PRO A 68 -0.53 14.70 -1.38
C PRO A 68 -1.34 15.32 -2.54
N GLY A 69 -2.64 15.49 -2.34
CA GLY A 69 -3.51 16.13 -3.32
C GLY A 69 -3.85 15.30 -4.57
N ALA A 70 -3.48 14.02 -4.65
CA ALA A 70 -3.86 13.15 -5.77
C ALA A 70 -5.38 12.87 -5.84
N GLY A 71 -6.13 13.17 -4.76
CA GLY A 71 -7.60 13.10 -4.74
C GLY A 71 -8.18 11.84 -4.09
N LYS A 72 -7.48 11.23 -3.12
CA LYS A 72 -7.98 10.07 -2.36
C LYS A 72 -9.32 10.36 -1.67
N THR A 73 -9.41 11.43 -0.88
CA THR A 73 -10.65 11.78 -0.19
C THR A 73 -11.80 12.07 -1.16
N SER A 74 -11.53 12.76 -2.27
CA SER A 74 -12.55 13.02 -3.30
C SER A 74 -13.00 11.73 -4.02
N LEU A 75 -12.10 10.78 -4.24
CA LEU A 75 -12.46 9.46 -4.75
C LEU A 75 -13.35 8.72 -3.75
N LEU A 76 -13.03 8.77 -2.46
CA LEU A 76 -13.83 8.15 -1.40
C LEU A 76 -15.22 8.78 -1.29
N GLU A 77 -15.32 10.10 -1.24
CA GLU A 77 -16.59 10.82 -1.24
C GLU A 77 -17.49 10.37 -2.40
N ALA A 78 -16.94 10.34 -3.62
CA ALA A 78 -17.70 9.94 -4.80
C ALA A 78 -18.03 8.44 -4.83
N THR A 79 -17.16 7.60 -4.25
CA THR A 79 -17.41 6.16 -4.08
C THR A 79 -18.55 5.91 -3.11
N ILE A 80 -18.59 6.63 -1.98
CA ILE A 80 -19.65 6.55 -0.98
C ILE A 80 -20.99 7.01 -1.56
N GLU A 81 -20.99 8.09 -2.35
CA GLU A 81 -22.20 8.55 -3.04
C GLU A 81 -22.73 7.52 -4.04
N ALA A 82 -21.83 6.84 -4.78
CA ALA A 82 -22.20 5.87 -5.80
C ALA A 82 -22.64 4.51 -5.22
N LEU A 83 -21.97 4.02 -4.16
CA LEU A 83 -22.14 2.66 -3.63
C LEU A 83 -22.80 2.60 -2.26
N GLY A 84 -22.98 3.72 -1.55
CA GLY A 84 -23.45 3.71 -0.15
C GLY A 84 -24.89 3.20 0.06
N GLN A 85 -25.68 3.07 -1.01
CA GLN A 85 -26.99 2.41 -0.98
C GLN A 85 -26.92 0.91 -1.28
N GLU A 86 -25.80 0.44 -1.85
CA GLU A 86 -25.57 -0.97 -2.24
C GLU A 86 -24.70 -1.70 -1.20
N LEU A 87 -23.69 -1.01 -0.65
CA LEU A 87 -22.66 -1.58 0.21
C LEU A 87 -22.50 -0.75 1.49
N ARG A 88 -22.19 -1.41 2.60
CA ARG A 88 -21.88 -0.73 3.87
C ARG A 88 -20.38 -0.43 3.90
N ILE A 89 -20.05 0.86 3.89
CA ILE A 89 -18.68 1.37 3.77
C ILE A 89 -18.26 2.01 5.09
N ALA A 90 -17.01 1.76 5.51
CA ALA A 90 -16.34 2.49 6.59
C ALA A 90 -14.98 3.00 6.09
N VAL A 91 -14.45 4.03 6.76
CA VAL A 91 -13.16 4.64 6.42
C VAL A 91 -12.29 4.85 7.65
N ILE A 92 -10.98 4.58 7.50
CA ILE A 92 -9.94 5.02 8.41
C ILE A 92 -9.10 6.05 7.68
N GLU A 93 -9.02 7.26 8.22
CA GLU A 93 -8.31 8.41 7.65
C GLU A 93 -6.98 8.62 8.36
N GLY A 94 -5.88 8.58 7.63
CA GLY A 94 -4.54 8.89 8.13
C GLY A 94 -4.05 10.24 7.62
N ASP A 95 -3.96 11.21 8.53
CA ASP A 95 -3.39 12.53 8.25
C ASP A 95 -2.43 12.94 9.39
N LEU A 96 -1.55 13.90 9.11
CA LEU A 96 -0.54 14.37 10.06
C LEU A 96 -1.20 15.03 11.28
N GLU A 97 -2.16 15.94 11.06
CA GLU A 97 -2.74 16.73 12.15
C GLU A 97 -4.24 17.05 12.06
N THR A 98 -4.88 17.03 10.88
CA THR A 98 -6.24 17.56 10.73
C THR A 98 -7.31 16.47 10.73
N GLU A 99 -8.53 16.79 11.21
CA GLU A 99 -9.71 15.92 11.07
C GLU A 99 -10.52 16.19 9.80
N ASN A 100 -10.05 17.09 8.93
CA ASN A 100 -10.84 17.64 7.83
C ASN A 100 -11.39 16.56 6.89
N ASP A 101 -10.55 15.58 6.54
CA ASP A 101 -10.94 14.50 5.63
C ASP A 101 -11.91 13.52 6.31
N ALA A 102 -11.69 13.17 7.58
CA ALA A 102 -12.64 12.35 8.33
C ALA A 102 -13.99 13.05 8.53
N GLU A 103 -14.03 14.36 8.77
CA GLU A 103 -15.28 15.12 8.85
C GLU A 103 -16.05 15.12 7.51
N ARG A 104 -15.34 15.30 6.40
CA ARG A 104 -15.92 15.24 5.05
C ARG A 104 -16.53 13.88 4.77
N ILE A 105 -15.85 12.79 5.13
CA ILE A 105 -16.37 11.43 4.98
C ILE A 105 -17.57 11.18 5.89
N ARG A 106 -17.51 11.57 7.17
CA ARG A 106 -18.66 11.46 8.09
C ARG A 106 -19.87 12.24 7.60
N ALA A 107 -19.66 13.39 6.94
CA ALA A 107 -20.74 14.16 6.34
C ALA A 107 -21.45 13.43 5.17
N LYS A 108 -20.85 12.39 4.59
CA LYS A 108 -21.49 11.47 3.63
C LYS A 108 -22.33 10.37 4.30
N GLY A 109 -22.33 10.30 5.63
CA GLY A 109 -23.15 9.38 6.41
C GLY A 109 -22.53 8.01 6.67
N VAL A 110 -21.22 7.84 6.45
CA VAL A 110 -20.50 6.60 6.75
C VAL A 110 -19.61 6.74 8.00
N PRO A 111 -19.33 5.66 8.75
CA PRO A 111 -18.37 5.67 9.84
C PRO A 111 -16.96 6.04 9.35
N ALA A 112 -16.33 7.01 10.00
CA ALA A 112 -14.95 7.40 9.71
C ALA A 112 -14.13 7.64 10.98
N ILE A 113 -13.01 6.95 11.12
CA ILE A 113 -12.05 7.13 12.22
C ILE A 113 -10.82 7.90 11.73
N GLN A 114 -10.52 9.02 12.38
CA GLN A 114 -9.26 9.72 12.18
C GLN A 114 -8.14 9.04 13.00
N ILE A 115 -6.99 8.89 12.35
CA ILE A 115 -5.68 8.65 12.96
C ILE A 115 -4.81 9.89 12.68
N ALA A 116 -4.46 10.62 13.74
CA ALA A 116 -3.48 11.69 13.65
C ALA A 116 -2.07 11.09 13.82
N THR A 117 -1.27 11.09 12.76
CA THR A 117 0.06 10.46 12.76
C THR A 117 1.14 11.35 13.40
N GLY A 118 0.81 12.61 13.69
CA GLY A 118 1.74 13.60 14.21
C GLY A 118 2.82 13.90 13.18
N SER A 119 4.06 13.48 13.46
CA SER A 119 5.18 13.62 12.53
C SER A 119 5.41 12.39 11.63
N ALA A 120 4.67 11.29 11.82
CA ALA A 120 4.89 10.07 11.06
C ALA A 120 4.35 10.20 9.62
N CYS A 121 5.17 9.79 8.65
CA CYS A 121 4.93 9.93 7.21
C CYS A 121 4.08 8.80 6.59
N HIS A 122 3.54 7.90 7.41
CA HIS A 122 2.77 6.72 7.02
C HIS A 122 1.93 6.21 8.21
N LEU A 123 0.96 5.34 7.91
CA LEU A 123 0.27 4.50 8.90
C LEU A 123 1.01 3.17 9.08
N ASP A 124 0.93 2.59 10.27
CA ASP A 124 1.41 1.23 10.56
C ASP A 124 0.27 0.32 11.07
N ALA A 125 0.53 -0.98 11.17
CA ALA A 125 -0.47 -1.95 11.57
C ALA A 125 -0.98 -1.77 13.01
N HIS A 126 -0.20 -1.18 13.91
CA HIS A 126 -0.62 -0.95 15.30
C HIS A 126 -1.65 0.17 15.38
N LEU A 127 -1.41 1.27 14.66
CA LEU A 127 -2.38 2.36 14.53
C LEU A 127 -3.70 1.88 13.91
N ILE A 128 -3.61 1.03 12.87
CA ILE A 128 -4.79 0.44 12.24
C ILE A 128 -5.51 -0.50 13.20
N HIS A 129 -4.79 -1.29 14.00
CA HIS A 129 -5.40 -2.17 14.99
C HIS A 129 -6.28 -1.39 15.97
N GLU A 130 -5.75 -0.31 16.55
CA GLU A 130 -6.49 0.55 17.47
C GLU A 130 -7.73 1.17 16.81
N ALA A 131 -7.62 1.58 15.54
CA ALA A 131 -8.74 2.13 14.79
C ALA A 131 -9.82 1.09 14.47
N LEU A 132 -9.44 -0.15 14.14
CA LEU A 132 -10.38 -1.25 13.90
C LEU A 132 -11.24 -1.53 15.15
N HIS A 133 -10.63 -1.53 16.35
CA HIS A 133 -11.38 -1.73 17.61
C HIS A 133 -12.28 -0.57 18.02
N ARG A 134 -12.21 0.56 17.31
CA ARG A 134 -13.12 1.70 17.47
C ARG A 134 -14.27 1.70 16.45
N LEU A 135 -14.22 0.79 15.47
CA LEU A 135 -15.26 0.59 14.48
C LEU A 135 -16.11 -0.62 14.82
N ASP A 136 -17.42 -0.50 14.61
CA ASP A 136 -18.29 -1.67 14.54
C ASP A 136 -18.18 -2.25 13.12
N LEU A 137 -17.46 -3.36 12.99
CA LEU A 137 -17.24 -4.03 11.70
C LEU A 137 -18.42 -4.91 11.28
N ASP A 138 -19.42 -5.12 12.14
CA ASP A 138 -20.51 -6.05 11.85
C ASP A 138 -21.37 -5.57 10.68
N GLY A 139 -21.28 -6.33 9.59
CA GLY A 139 -21.96 -6.07 8.33
C GLY A 139 -21.37 -4.93 7.53
N ILE A 140 -20.14 -4.47 7.80
CA ILE A 140 -19.38 -3.65 6.86
C ILE A 140 -18.92 -4.54 5.69
N ASP A 141 -19.07 -4.07 4.46
CA ASP A 141 -18.60 -4.76 3.26
C ASP A 141 -17.20 -4.30 2.86
N LEU A 142 -16.99 -2.97 2.89
CA LEU A 142 -15.77 -2.32 2.43
C LEU A 142 -15.19 -1.42 3.53
N LEU A 143 -13.90 -1.59 3.80
CA LEU A 143 -13.13 -0.68 4.63
C LEU A 143 -12.07 0.00 3.77
N PHE A 144 -12.12 1.33 3.67
CA PHE A 144 -11.03 2.09 3.06
C PHE A 144 -10.08 2.60 4.14
N ILE A 145 -8.79 2.40 3.92
CA ILE A 145 -7.73 3.04 4.70
C ILE A 145 -7.13 4.10 3.79
N GLU A 146 -7.45 5.36 4.04
CA GLU A 146 -6.81 6.48 3.37
C GLU A 146 -5.45 6.75 4.05
N ASN A 147 -4.36 6.38 3.39
CA ASN A 147 -3.02 6.56 3.95
C ASN A 147 -2.55 8.02 3.82
N VAL A 148 -1.52 8.37 4.59
CA VAL A 148 -0.84 9.66 4.48
C VAL A 148 -0.37 9.88 3.04
N GLY A 149 -0.52 11.10 2.52
CA GLY A 149 -0.06 11.47 1.17
C GLY A 149 1.47 11.35 1.04
N ASN A 150 1.96 10.18 0.65
CA ASN A 150 3.37 9.87 0.47
C ASN A 150 3.57 8.65 -0.45
N LEU A 151 4.43 8.76 -1.46
CA LEU A 151 4.77 7.66 -2.38
C LEU A 151 6.04 6.87 -1.98
N VAL A 152 6.59 7.12 -0.79
CA VAL A 152 7.83 6.48 -0.30
C VAL A 152 7.58 5.63 0.94
N CYS A 153 7.25 6.26 2.07
CA CYS A 153 7.16 5.56 3.37
C CYS A 153 6.10 4.42 3.36
N PRO A 154 4.84 4.65 2.89
CA PRO A 154 3.78 3.65 3.08
C PRO A 154 4.00 2.34 2.34
N ALA A 155 4.85 2.31 1.30
CA ALA A 155 5.12 1.11 0.52
C ALA A 155 5.80 -0.02 1.34
N SER A 156 6.41 0.32 2.48
CA SER A 156 7.16 -0.62 3.33
C SER A 156 6.36 -1.22 4.50
N PHE A 157 5.08 -0.85 4.65
CA PHE A 157 4.28 -1.24 5.82
C PHE A 157 2.99 -1.95 5.39
N ASP A 158 2.88 -3.23 5.73
CA ASP A 158 1.60 -3.95 5.68
C ASP A 158 0.73 -3.47 6.85
N LEU A 159 -0.54 -3.21 6.61
CA LEU A 159 -1.52 -2.76 7.61
C LEU A 159 -2.54 -3.83 7.96
N GLY A 160 -2.57 -4.93 7.21
CA GLY A 160 -3.63 -5.94 7.24
C GLY A 160 -4.67 -5.80 6.12
N GLN A 161 -4.52 -4.81 5.22
CA GLN A 161 -5.38 -4.58 4.06
C GLN A 161 -5.27 -5.69 3.02
N HIS A 162 -6.33 -6.02 2.31
CA HIS A 162 -6.32 -7.06 1.26
C HIS A 162 -5.78 -6.55 -0.07
N ARG A 163 -5.96 -5.26 -0.34
CA ARG A 163 -5.61 -4.61 -1.59
C ARG A 163 -4.89 -3.30 -1.38
N ASN A 164 -3.87 -3.05 -2.19
CA ASN A 164 -3.21 -1.78 -2.33
C ASN A 164 -3.68 -1.08 -3.61
N VAL A 165 -4.27 0.10 -3.47
CA VAL A 165 -4.70 0.94 -4.58
C VAL A 165 -3.88 2.21 -4.58
N ILE A 166 -3.21 2.48 -5.70
CA ILE A 166 -2.28 3.61 -5.80
C ILE A 166 -2.84 4.63 -6.77
N LEU A 167 -2.98 5.87 -6.31
CA LEU A 167 -3.42 6.97 -7.15
C LEU A 167 -2.23 7.75 -7.68
N ILE A 168 -2.28 8.07 -8.98
CA ILE A 168 -1.52 9.15 -9.61
C ILE A 168 -2.50 10.12 -10.22
N SER A 169 -2.35 11.41 -9.97
CA SER A 169 -3.19 12.41 -10.65
C SER A 169 -2.52 12.93 -11.91
N VAL A 170 -3.34 13.28 -12.92
CA VAL A 170 -2.86 13.91 -14.17
C VAL A 170 -1.87 15.06 -13.92
N PRO A 171 -2.10 15.99 -12.96
CA PRO A 171 -1.17 17.09 -12.70
C PRO A 171 0.20 16.69 -12.14
N GLU A 172 0.38 15.45 -11.68
CA GLU A 172 1.66 14.99 -11.16
C GLU A 172 2.65 14.60 -12.26
N GLY A 173 2.18 14.34 -13.48
CA GLY A 173 2.98 13.80 -14.56
C GLY A 173 3.05 12.26 -14.60
N ASP A 174 3.26 11.72 -15.79
CA ASP A 174 3.18 10.27 -16.07
C ASP A 174 4.44 9.46 -15.71
N ASP A 175 5.51 10.10 -15.25
CA ASP A 175 6.78 9.43 -14.90
C ASP A 175 6.81 8.86 -13.46
N LYS A 176 5.74 9.06 -12.69
CA LYS A 176 5.64 8.64 -11.28
C LYS A 176 5.91 7.15 -11.08
N PRO A 177 5.38 6.21 -11.89
CA PRO A 177 5.69 4.80 -11.70
C PRO A 177 7.19 4.51 -11.76
N ALA A 178 7.92 5.11 -12.71
CA ALA A 178 9.37 4.92 -12.81
C ALA A 178 10.13 5.56 -11.65
N LYS A 179 9.66 6.69 -11.11
CA LYS A 179 10.31 7.41 -10.00
C LYS A 179 10.11 6.76 -8.64
N TYR A 180 8.99 6.08 -8.41
CA TYR A 180 8.63 5.49 -7.12
C TYR A 180 8.42 3.98 -7.21
N PRO A 181 9.42 3.21 -7.72
CA PRO A 181 9.20 1.85 -8.16
C PRO A 181 8.84 0.88 -7.02
N VAL A 182 9.20 1.16 -5.77
CA VAL A 182 8.80 0.35 -4.61
C VAL A 182 7.30 0.41 -4.41
N MET A 183 6.72 1.61 -4.42
CA MET A 183 5.29 1.86 -4.29
C MET A 183 4.50 1.18 -5.42
N PHE A 184 4.86 1.44 -6.68
CA PHE A 184 4.09 0.91 -7.82
C PHE A 184 4.24 -0.60 -8.04
N ARG A 185 5.26 -1.25 -7.47
CA ARG A 185 5.38 -2.71 -7.47
C ARG A 185 4.40 -3.39 -6.51
N SER A 186 3.98 -2.71 -5.45
CA SER A 186 3.04 -3.27 -4.46
C SER A 186 1.57 -2.97 -4.78
N ALA A 187 1.30 -2.35 -5.94
CA ALA A 187 -0.06 -2.03 -6.37
C ALA A 187 -0.80 -3.30 -6.78
N ASP A 188 -2.04 -3.44 -6.31
CA ASP A 188 -3.01 -4.37 -6.90
C ASP A 188 -3.88 -3.65 -7.96
N LEU A 189 -4.01 -2.32 -7.85
CA LEU A 189 -4.62 -1.42 -8.83
C LEU A 189 -3.89 -0.08 -8.85
N VAL A 190 -3.70 0.49 -10.04
CA VAL A 190 -3.26 1.89 -10.20
C VAL A 190 -4.39 2.71 -10.83
N LEU A 191 -4.74 3.83 -10.19
CA LEU A 191 -5.74 4.76 -10.66
C LEU A 191 -5.08 6.07 -11.13
N CYS A 192 -5.30 6.42 -12.40
CA CYS A 192 -5.03 7.74 -12.93
C CYS A 192 -6.19 8.69 -12.60
N SER A 193 -6.10 9.38 -11.48
CA SER A 193 -7.13 10.30 -10.99
C SER A 193 -7.09 11.65 -11.71
N LYS A 194 -8.19 12.41 -11.58
CA LYS A 194 -8.39 13.72 -12.24
C LYS A 194 -8.24 13.62 -13.76
N SER A 195 -8.69 12.50 -14.34
CA SER A 195 -8.60 12.25 -15.78
C SER A 195 -9.36 13.30 -16.62
N ASP A 196 -10.32 14.01 -16.02
CA ASP A 196 -11.02 15.16 -16.61
C ASP A 196 -10.08 16.32 -16.98
N LEU A 197 -8.90 16.40 -16.37
CA LEU A 197 -7.90 17.45 -16.63
C LEU A 197 -7.02 17.15 -17.86
N ARG A 198 -7.08 15.95 -18.43
CA ARG A 198 -6.24 15.56 -19.59
C ARG A 198 -6.30 16.55 -20.76
N PRO A 199 -7.48 17.09 -21.17
CA PRO A 199 -7.53 18.07 -22.26
C PRO A 199 -6.75 19.38 -21.97
N LEU A 200 -6.48 19.68 -20.69
CA LEU A 200 -5.75 20.87 -20.25
C LEU A 200 -4.25 20.59 -20.03
N MET A 201 -3.83 19.33 -20.03
CA MET A 201 -2.48 18.88 -19.71
C MET A 201 -1.95 17.92 -20.79
N PRO A 202 -1.66 18.42 -22.01
CA PRO A 202 -1.23 17.59 -23.14
C PRO A 202 0.12 16.88 -22.90
N GLU A 203 0.90 17.33 -21.93
CA GLU A 203 2.14 16.69 -21.50
C GLU A 203 1.90 15.34 -20.80
N PHE A 204 0.73 15.12 -20.19
CA PHE A 204 0.40 13.88 -19.51
C PHE A 204 -0.15 12.83 -20.49
N ASP A 205 0.50 11.67 -20.50
CA ASP A 205 0.13 10.53 -21.32
C ASP A 205 -0.11 9.28 -20.44
N PRO A 206 -1.36 8.81 -20.29
CA PRO A 206 -1.66 7.64 -19.49
C PRO A 206 -1.04 6.35 -20.04
N GLU A 207 -0.85 6.22 -21.36
CA GLU A 207 -0.19 5.04 -21.94
C GLU A 207 1.30 5.03 -21.58
N ARG A 208 1.92 6.20 -21.48
CA ARG A 208 3.30 6.32 -20.99
C ARG A 208 3.39 5.98 -19.50
N ALA A 209 2.45 6.43 -18.68
CA ALA A 209 2.38 6.05 -17.27
C ALA A 209 2.23 4.52 -17.11
N GLU A 210 1.31 3.91 -17.86
CA GLU A 210 1.12 2.46 -17.83
C GLU A 210 2.38 1.73 -18.30
N ARG A 211 3.05 2.19 -19.36
CA ARG A 211 4.32 1.59 -19.80
C ARG A 211 5.40 1.65 -18.71
N HIS A 212 5.47 2.74 -17.94
CA HIS A 212 6.37 2.82 -16.80
C HIS A 212 6.00 1.80 -15.71
N LEU A 213 4.71 1.60 -15.44
CA LEU A 213 4.23 0.56 -14.51
C LEU A 213 4.61 -0.85 -14.99
N ARG A 214 4.40 -1.15 -16.28
CA ARG A 214 4.76 -2.46 -16.88
C ARG A 214 6.27 -2.71 -16.84
N ALA A 215 7.10 -1.68 -16.99
CA ALA A 215 8.56 -1.79 -16.87
C ALA A 215 9.02 -2.22 -15.46
N LEU A 216 8.17 -2.09 -14.44
CA LEU A 216 8.42 -2.61 -13.09
C LEU A 216 8.01 -4.09 -12.92
N ALA A 217 7.60 -4.75 -14.00
CA ALA A 217 6.98 -6.08 -14.00
C ALA A 217 5.68 -6.14 -13.16
N SER A 218 4.96 -5.02 -13.03
CA SER A 218 3.65 -4.98 -12.40
C SER A 218 2.55 -5.41 -13.38
N THR A 219 1.69 -6.32 -12.93
CA THR A 219 0.49 -6.78 -13.64
C THR A 219 -0.77 -6.05 -13.18
N ALA A 220 -0.65 -5.06 -12.28
CA ALA A 220 -1.79 -4.31 -11.77
C ALA A 220 -2.54 -3.60 -12.92
N PRO A 221 -3.88 -3.63 -12.96
CA PRO A 221 -4.64 -2.82 -13.90
C PRO A 221 -4.31 -1.33 -13.72
N PHE A 222 -4.43 -0.58 -14.81
CA PHE A 222 -4.20 0.86 -14.82
C PHE A 222 -5.44 1.54 -15.39
N GLU A 223 -6.23 2.17 -14.53
CA GLU A 223 -7.54 2.71 -14.90
C GLU A 223 -7.58 4.23 -14.74
N SER A 224 -8.24 4.93 -15.66
CA SER A 224 -8.43 6.38 -15.56
C SER A 224 -9.75 6.71 -14.89
N VAL A 225 -9.73 7.61 -13.90
CA VAL A 225 -10.93 7.99 -13.14
C VAL A 225 -11.04 9.49 -12.88
N SER A 226 -12.27 9.98 -12.80
CA SER A 226 -12.57 11.33 -12.30
C SER A 226 -13.70 11.27 -11.27
N ALA A 227 -13.44 11.83 -10.08
CA ALA A 227 -14.46 11.97 -9.03
C ALA A 227 -15.58 12.96 -9.38
N ARG A 228 -15.52 13.63 -10.54
CA ARG A 228 -16.52 14.64 -10.97
C ARG A 228 -17.70 14.03 -11.73
N SER A 229 -17.60 12.77 -12.13
CA SER A 229 -18.55 12.12 -13.04
C SER A 229 -18.67 10.66 -12.68
N HIS A 230 -19.90 10.19 -12.43
CA HIS A 230 -20.16 8.79 -12.13
C HIS A 230 -19.74 7.86 -13.29
N ALA A 231 -19.91 8.29 -14.53
CA ALA A 231 -19.49 7.50 -15.69
C ALA A 231 -17.96 7.27 -15.71
N ASP A 232 -17.20 8.27 -15.24
CA ASP A 232 -15.73 8.19 -15.16
C ASP A 232 -15.26 7.47 -13.89
N LEU A 233 -16.16 7.07 -12.99
CA LEU A 233 -15.86 6.21 -11.84
C LEU A 233 -16.13 4.74 -12.12
N GLU A 234 -16.89 4.41 -13.17
CA GLU A 234 -17.36 3.05 -13.42
C GLU A 234 -16.25 1.99 -13.44
N PRO A 235 -15.05 2.20 -14.04
CA PRO A 235 -13.96 1.23 -13.98
C PRO A 235 -13.54 0.88 -12.55
N TRP A 236 -13.48 1.89 -11.67
CA TRP A 236 -13.16 1.72 -10.27
C TRP A 236 -14.28 1.01 -9.50
N LEU A 237 -15.53 1.41 -9.71
CA LEU A 237 -16.68 0.81 -9.04
C LEU A 237 -16.85 -0.67 -9.45
N HIS A 238 -16.62 -0.99 -10.72
CA HIS A 238 -16.64 -2.36 -11.22
C HIS A 238 -15.55 -3.21 -10.55
N TRP A 239 -14.33 -2.70 -10.51
CA TRP A 239 -13.21 -3.40 -9.86
C TRP A 239 -13.46 -3.66 -8.37
N LEU A 240 -14.07 -2.70 -7.65
CA LEU A 240 -14.47 -2.89 -6.25
C LEU A 240 -15.48 -4.03 -6.08
N ARG A 241 -16.52 -4.09 -6.92
CA ARG A 241 -17.53 -5.14 -6.87
C ARG A 241 -16.92 -6.51 -7.16
N ASP A 242 -16.05 -6.60 -8.16
CA ASP A 242 -15.34 -7.82 -8.52
C ASP A 242 -14.44 -8.31 -7.38
N GLU A 243 -13.66 -7.42 -6.77
CA GLU A 243 -12.79 -7.78 -5.66
C GLU A 243 -13.57 -8.18 -4.40
N LEU A 244 -14.70 -7.51 -4.12
CA LEU A 244 -15.57 -7.88 -3.00
C LEU A 244 -16.16 -9.28 -3.22
N GLN A 245 -16.65 -9.57 -4.43
CA GLN A 245 -17.16 -10.89 -4.76
C GLN A 245 -16.08 -11.97 -4.69
N ALA A 246 -14.87 -11.65 -5.19
CA ALA A 246 -13.72 -12.54 -5.10
C ALA A 246 -13.31 -12.78 -3.64
N GLN A 247 -13.37 -11.76 -2.77
CA GLN A 247 -13.07 -11.90 -1.35
C GLN A 247 -14.09 -12.79 -0.63
N ARG A 248 -15.39 -12.56 -0.86
CA ARG A 248 -16.45 -13.43 -0.32
C ARG A 248 -16.21 -14.90 -0.70
N THR A 249 -15.86 -15.16 -1.96
CA THR A 249 -15.53 -16.51 -2.45
C THR A 249 -14.29 -17.09 -1.75
N ARG A 250 -13.26 -16.27 -1.48
CA ARG A 250 -12.05 -16.73 -0.77
C ARG A 250 -12.36 -17.14 0.67
N LEU A 251 -13.19 -16.36 1.36
CA LEU A 251 -13.59 -16.63 2.74
C LEU A 251 -14.44 -17.90 2.86
N GLU A 252 -15.34 -18.16 1.89
CA GLU A 252 -16.08 -19.42 1.81
C GLU A 252 -15.16 -20.65 1.69
N LEU A 253 -13.99 -20.48 1.07
CA LEU A 253 -12.95 -21.51 0.95
C LEU A 253 -11.97 -21.54 2.13
N GLY A 254 -12.19 -20.73 3.17
CA GLY A 254 -11.28 -20.61 4.32
C GLY A 254 -9.91 -20.04 3.96
N ARG A 255 -9.84 -19.15 2.96
CA ARG A 255 -8.60 -18.54 2.46
C ARG A 255 -8.62 -17.03 2.65
N THR A 256 -7.43 -16.47 2.84
CA THR A 256 -7.18 -15.02 2.85
C THR A 256 -6.18 -14.65 1.75
N ILE A 257 -6.00 -13.35 1.53
CA ILE A 257 -5.03 -12.77 0.60
C ILE A 257 -4.16 -11.76 1.34
N ARG A 258 -2.86 -11.80 1.02
CA ARG A 258 -1.91 -10.77 1.42
C ARG A 258 -1.58 -9.91 0.20
N PRO A 259 -1.53 -8.58 0.35
CA PRO A 259 -1.12 -7.69 -0.73
C PRO A 259 0.36 -7.89 -1.03
N SER A 260 0.77 -7.45 -2.20
CA SER A 260 2.13 -7.62 -2.72
C SER A 260 3.15 -6.67 -2.09
N HIS A 261 3.39 -6.74 -0.78
CA HIS A 261 4.52 -6.03 -0.16
C HIS A 261 5.82 -6.80 -0.41
N ARG A 262 6.83 -6.11 -0.94
CA ARG A 262 8.22 -6.60 -0.97
C ARG A 262 9.09 -5.63 -0.21
N HIS A 263 9.71 -6.09 0.87
CA HIS A 263 10.72 -5.33 1.57
C HIS A 263 11.94 -5.14 0.65
N ASP A 264 12.52 -3.93 0.65
CA ASP A 264 13.76 -3.64 -0.10
C ASP A 264 14.87 -4.63 0.33
N GLY A 265 15.22 -5.59 -0.54
CA GLY A 265 16.30 -6.55 -0.30
C GLY A 265 15.96 -8.02 -0.54
N GLU A 266 14.68 -8.37 -0.72
CA GLU A 266 14.29 -9.73 -1.11
C GLU A 266 14.50 -9.95 -2.62
N HIS A 267 15.70 -10.41 -2.99
CA HIS A 267 15.92 -11.00 -4.30
C HIS A 267 15.17 -12.33 -4.37
N SER A 268 14.33 -12.50 -5.39
CA SER A 268 13.61 -13.74 -5.64
C SER A 268 14.59 -14.90 -5.79
N SER A 269 14.67 -15.77 -4.80
CA SER A 269 15.14 -17.14 -5.00
C SER A 269 13.92 -18.04 -5.07
N GLY A 270 13.42 -18.31 -6.28
CA GLY A 270 12.21 -19.12 -6.42
C GLY A 270 11.66 -19.27 -7.83
N LEU A 271 12.42 -19.89 -8.74
CA LEU A 271 11.82 -20.79 -9.73
C LEU A 271 12.42 -22.18 -9.46
N THR A 272 11.65 -23.00 -8.77
CA THR A 272 11.89 -24.44 -8.66
C THR A 272 11.72 -25.08 -10.04
N GLY A 273 12.79 -25.67 -10.56
CA GLY A 273 12.79 -26.44 -11.80
C GLY A 273 13.93 -27.45 -11.84
N THR A 274 13.65 -28.66 -11.32
CA THR A 274 14.28 -29.95 -11.68
C THR A 274 15.80 -30.10 -11.57
N ALA A 275 16.23 -30.86 -10.56
CA ALA A 275 17.56 -31.48 -10.53
C ALA A 275 17.62 -32.68 -11.50
N ALA A 276 18.66 -32.72 -12.35
CA ALA A 276 19.33 -33.94 -12.80
C ALA A 276 20.75 -33.60 -13.32
N PRO A 277 21.72 -34.53 -13.23
CA PRO A 277 23.15 -34.19 -13.15
C PRO A 277 23.89 -34.30 -14.50
N GLY A 278 24.96 -33.53 -14.67
CA GLY A 278 25.83 -33.66 -15.86
C GLY A 278 27.09 -32.80 -15.81
N HIS A 279 28.23 -33.48 -15.74
CA HIS A 279 29.62 -33.00 -15.76
C HIS A 279 29.96 -31.97 -16.85
N HIS A 280 30.78 -30.96 -16.52
CA HIS A 280 32.22 -30.91 -16.82
C HIS A 280 32.82 -29.54 -16.49
N HIS A 281 33.78 -29.51 -15.55
CA HIS A 281 34.66 -28.37 -15.34
C HIS A 281 35.69 -28.30 -16.48
N HIS A 282 35.69 -27.22 -17.24
CA HIS A 282 36.86 -26.77 -17.99
C HIS A 282 37.45 -25.55 -17.28
N HIS A 283 38.59 -25.78 -16.65
CA HIS A 283 39.49 -24.75 -16.13
C HIS A 283 40.12 -24.02 -17.32
N HIS A 284 39.79 -22.73 -17.51
CA HIS A 284 40.66 -21.82 -18.23
C HIS A 284 41.51 -21.06 -17.22
N HIS A 285 42.78 -21.46 -17.15
CA HIS A 285 43.85 -20.69 -16.53
C HIS A 285 44.07 -19.40 -17.33
N HIS A 286 43.96 -18.26 -16.66
CA HIS A 286 44.56 -17.00 -17.10
C HIS A 286 45.98 -16.93 -16.52
N GLU A 287 46.99 -17.03 -17.38
CA GLU A 287 48.36 -16.59 -17.05
C GLU A 287 48.52 -15.09 -17.37
N PRO A 288 49.28 -14.33 -16.55
CA PRO A 288 49.59 -12.94 -16.83
C PRO A 288 50.99 -12.71 -17.44
N SER A 289 51.07 -11.64 -18.25
CA SER A 289 52.23 -10.76 -18.49
C SER A 289 53.32 -11.25 -19.48
N PRO A 290 54.20 -10.38 -20.06
CA PRO A 290 54.50 -9.00 -19.65
C PRO A 290 54.67 -7.93 -20.77
N THR A 291 54.78 -6.70 -20.28
CA THR A 291 55.34 -5.50 -20.91
C THR A 291 56.84 -5.63 -21.23
N HIS A 292 57.27 -5.23 -22.43
CA HIS A 292 58.33 -4.25 -22.74
C HIS A 292 58.85 -4.42 -24.17
N GLY A 293 59.08 -3.29 -24.85
CA GLY A 293 59.68 -3.18 -26.18
C GLY A 293 59.13 -1.98 -26.93
#